data_AF-A0A914XR20-F1
#
_entry.id   AF-A0A914XR20-F1
#
_cell.length_a   1.000
_cell.length_b   1.000
_cell.length_c   1.000
_cell.angle_alpha   90.00
_cell.angle_beta   90.00
_cell.angle_gamma   90.00
#
_symmetry.space_group_name_H-M   'P 1'
#
loop_
_entity.id
_entity.type
_entity.pdbx_description
1 polymer ?
#
loop_
_entity_poly.entity_id
_entity_poly.type
_entity_poly.pdbx_seq_one_letter_code
_entity_poly.pdbx_strand_id
1 'polypeptide(L)'
;MPAVTREAFSDADALFNEITAPAMPWAMVCSIPTTDLTNRLERLRTFGCWLTKQMTAQAEAMGLMHVFKAEPSVVLPVVPGSLQGNEVAYSNLQLQHPDVIFVLHILPSKNSSEYNWMKSLSQRYGLVRQGVLLENADN
;
A
#
# COMPACT_ATOMS: atom_id res chain seq x y z
N MET A 1 -9.11 -17.33 50.36
CA MET A 1 -8.76 -16.58 49.14
C MET A 1 -8.33 -17.60 48.09
N PRO A 2 -9.05 -17.75 46.96
CA PRO A 2 -8.65 -18.72 45.95
C PRO A 2 -7.39 -18.21 45.24
N ALA A 3 -6.41 -19.10 45.08
CA ALA A 3 -5.17 -18.83 44.38
C ALA A 3 -5.46 -18.66 42.89
N VAL A 4 -5.13 -17.50 42.33
CA VAL A 4 -5.10 -17.29 40.88
C VAL A 4 -3.94 -18.13 40.36
N THR A 5 -4.26 -19.22 39.65
CA THR A 5 -3.27 -20.13 39.08
C THR A 5 -2.58 -19.47 37.88
N ARG A 6 -1.31 -19.83 37.70
CA ARG A 6 -0.39 -19.33 36.66
C ARG A 6 -0.89 -19.60 35.22
N GLU A 7 -1.92 -20.43 35.07
CA GLU A 7 -2.59 -20.76 33.81
C GLU A 7 -3.45 -19.60 33.29
N ALA A 8 -4.05 -18.78 34.17
CA ALA A 8 -4.88 -17.64 33.75
C ALA A 8 -4.09 -16.53 33.03
N PHE A 9 -2.77 -16.47 33.22
CA PHE A 9 -1.88 -15.54 32.50
C PHE A 9 -1.48 -16.08 31.11
N SER A 10 -1.40 -17.40 30.97
CA SER A 10 -1.08 -18.06 29.69
C SER A 10 -2.19 -17.84 28.66
N ASP A 11 -3.45 -17.91 29.09
CA ASP A 11 -4.59 -17.73 28.20
C ASP A 11 -4.79 -16.26 27.81
N ALA A 12 -4.45 -15.31 28.69
CA ALA A 12 -4.47 -13.88 28.36
C ALA A 12 -3.37 -13.49 27.36
N ASP A 13 -2.17 -14.06 27.51
CA ASP A 13 -1.06 -13.88 26.56
C ASP A 13 -1.36 -14.56 25.22
N ALA A 14 -2.04 -15.71 25.22
CA ALA A 14 -2.52 -16.38 24.01
C ALA A 14 -3.64 -15.56 23.32
N LEU A 15 -4.57 -14.99 24.08
CA LEU A 15 -5.62 -14.11 23.55
C LEU A 15 -5.04 -12.80 22.99
N PHE A 16 -4.00 -12.24 23.63
CA PHE A 16 -3.25 -11.09 23.11
C PHE A 16 -2.45 -11.43 21.85
N ASN A 17 -1.90 -12.64 21.77
CA ASN A 17 -1.20 -13.16 20.58
C ASN A 17 -2.15 -13.46 19.41
N GLU A 18 -3.45 -13.64 19.65
CA GLU A 18 -4.48 -13.83 18.62
C GLU A 18 -5.14 -12.53 18.13
N ILE A 19 -4.82 -11.36 18.70
CA ILE A 19 -5.16 -10.08 18.07
C ILE A 19 -4.11 -9.80 16.99
N THR A 20 -4.14 -10.59 15.91
CA THR A 20 -3.46 -10.18 14.68
C THR A 20 -4.10 -8.88 14.23
N ALA A 21 -3.34 -7.79 14.30
CA ALA A 21 -3.80 -6.50 13.80
C ALA A 21 -4.30 -6.69 12.36
N PRO A 22 -5.50 -6.19 12.02
CA PRO A 22 -6.06 -6.40 10.69
C PRO A 22 -5.09 -5.84 9.64
N ALA A 23 -4.77 -6.67 8.65
CA ALA A 23 -3.82 -6.30 7.61
C ALA A 23 -4.32 -5.06 6.84
N MET A 24 -3.48 -4.03 6.77
CA MET A 24 -3.77 -2.75 6.16
C MET A 24 -4.00 -2.93 4.66
N PRO A 25 -5.20 -2.58 4.14
CA PRO A 25 -5.46 -2.57 2.71
C PRO A 25 -4.68 -1.46 2.03
N TRP A 26 -4.13 -1.79 0.87
CA TRP A 26 -3.38 -0.85 0.05
C TRP A 26 -3.73 -1.02 -1.43
N ALA A 27 -3.33 -0.04 -2.24
CA ALA A 27 -3.52 -0.06 -3.68
C ALA A 27 -2.31 0.49 -4.42
N MET A 28 -2.28 0.26 -5.73
CA MET A 28 -1.28 0.82 -6.62
C MET A 28 -1.90 1.73 -7.66
N VAL A 29 -1.24 2.86 -7.92
CA VAL A 29 -1.48 3.69 -9.10
C VAL A 29 -0.21 3.67 -9.92
N CYS A 30 -0.29 3.31 -11.20
CA CYS A 30 0.86 3.13 -12.06
C CYS A 30 0.79 4.08 -13.24
N SER A 31 1.48 5.21 -13.15
CA SER A 31 1.59 6.17 -14.25
C SER A 31 2.67 5.70 -15.23
N ILE A 32 2.30 4.79 -16.14
CA ILE A 32 3.24 4.06 -17.02
C ILE A 32 2.79 4.05 -18.48
N PRO A 33 3.72 3.99 -19.46
CA PRO A 33 3.37 3.85 -20.87
C PRO A 33 2.51 2.60 -21.14
N THR A 34 1.63 2.68 -22.14
CA THR A 34 0.70 1.58 -22.49
C THR A 34 1.35 0.41 -23.24
N THR A 35 2.62 0.54 -23.63
CA THR A 35 3.38 -0.53 -24.28
C THR A 35 3.70 -1.65 -23.28
N ASP A 36 3.38 -2.90 -23.64
CA ASP A 36 3.59 -4.09 -22.79
C ASP A 36 2.91 -3.98 -21.40
N LEU A 37 1.73 -3.34 -21.37
CA LEU A 37 1.06 -2.97 -20.13
C LEU A 37 0.82 -4.18 -19.21
N THR A 38 0.36 -5.32 -19.73
CA THR A 38 0.02 -6.49 -18.91
C THR A 38 1.23 -7.05 -18.16
N ASN A 39 2.30 -7.39 -18.89
CA ASN A 39 3.51 -7.97 -18.27
C ASN A 39 4.18 -6.96 -17.33
N ARG A 40 4.17 -5.68 -17.70
CA ARG A 40 4.74 -4.62 -16.87
C ARG A 40 3.96 -4.43 -15.57
N LEU A 41 2.62 -4.44 -15.62
CA LEU A 41 1.80 -4.35 -14.42
C LEU A 41 2.01 -5.53 -13.48
N GLU A 42 2.21 -6.74 -14.01
CA GLU A 42 2.53 -7.92 -13.19
C GLU A 42 3.87 -7.77 -12.46
N ARG A 43 4.92 -7.29 -13.16
CA ARG A 43 6.21 -6.99 -12.52
C ARG A 43 6.08 -5.91 -11.45
N LEU A 44 5.38 -4.82 -11.75
CA LEU A 44 5.16 -3.74 -10.79
C LEU A 44 4.34 -4.19 -9.58
N ARG A 45 3.34 -5.05 -9.78
CA ARG A 45 2.59 -5.68 -8.69
C ARG A 45 3.51 -6.51 -7.81
N THR A 46 4.36 -7.35 -8.41
CA THR A 46 5.36 -8.17 -7.70
C THR A 46 6.30 -7.28 -6.88
N PHE A 47 6.79 -6.19 -7.46
CA PHE A 47 7.59 -5.18 -6.76
C PHE A 47 6.82 -4.57 -5.57
N GLY A 48 5.55 -4.21 -5.74
CA GLY A 48 4.71 -3.65 -4.68
C GLY A 48 4.52 -4.62 -3.50
N CYS A 49 4.26 -5.89 -3.78
CA CYS A 49 4.15 -6.94 -2.76
C CYS A 49 5.48 -7.14 -2.03
N TRP A 50 6.61 -7.13 -2.75
CA TRP A 50 7.93 -7.17 -2.14
C TRP A 50 8.16 -5.95 -1.23
N LEU A 51 7.89 -4.74 -1.70
CA LEU A 51 8.14 -3.51 -0.94
C LEU A 51 7.34 -3.47 0.35
N THR A 52 6.04 -3.78 0.29
CA THR A 52 5.17 -3.79 1.48
C THR A 52 5.57 -4.87 2.49
N LYS A 53 6.09 -6.02 2.01
CA LYS A 53 6.71 -7.03 2.87
C LYS A 53 7.97 -6.50 3.57
N GLN A 54 8.84 -5.80 2.85
CA GLN A 54 10.03 -5.18 3.45
C GLN A 54 9.64 -4.10 4.47
N MET A 55 8.64 -3.26 4.17
CA MET A 55 8.14 -2.25 5.10
C MET A 55 7.57 -2.89 6.37
N THR A 56 6.81 -3.98 6.24
CA THR A 56 6.28 -4.74 7.39
C THR A 56 7.41 -5.29 8.26
N ALA A 57 8.41 -5.94 7.66
CA ALA A 57 9.55 -6.49 8.40
C ALA A 57 10.37 -5.38 9.11
N GLN A 58 10.57 -4.25 8.44
CA GLN A 58 11.26 -3.11 9.03
C GLN A 58 10.47 -2.49 10.19
N ALA A 59 9.15 -2.47 10.08
CA ALA A 59 8.28 -1.97 11.13
C ALA A 59 8.29 -2.86 12.37
N GLU A 60 8.25 -4.17 12.17
CA GLU A 60 8.40 -5.16 13.24
C GLU A 60 9.73 -4.97 13.98
N ALA A 61 10.83 -4.77 13.24
CA ALA A 61 12.14 -4.48 13.82
C ALA A 61 12.18 -3.17 14.63
N MET A 62 11.24 -2.24 14.37
CA MET A 62 11.06 -0.99 15.11
C MET A 62 10.02 -1.11 16.24
N GLY A 63 9.46 -2.30 16.49
CA GLY A 63 8.41 -2.54 17.49
C GLY A 63 7.02 -2.04 17.07
N LEU A 64 6.80 -1.77 15.78
CA LEU A 64 5.51 -1.35 15.23
C LEU A 64 4.74 -2.57 14.73
N MET A 65 3.53 -2.78 15.25
CA MET A 65 2.66 -3.89 14.87
C MET A 65 1.74 -3.53 13.69
N HIS A 66 2.32 -3.16 12.54
CA HIS A 66 1.56 -2.98 11.30
C HIS A 66 1.93 -4.05 10.28
N VAL A 67 0.93 -4.53 9.54
CA VAL A 67 1.07 -5.51 8.48
C VAL A 67 0.25 -5.05 7.29
N PHE A 68 0.80 -5.09 6.08
CA PHE A 68 0.02 -4.85 4.86
C PHE A 68 -0.69 -6.12 4.41
N LYS A 69 -1.84 -5.99 3.73
CA LYS A 69 -2.41 -7.13 2.96
C LYS A 69 -1.35 -7.67 2.00
N ALA A 70 -1.32 -8.98 1.79
CA ALA A 70 -0.30 -9.64 0.96
C ALA A 70 -0.29 -9.13 -0.49
N GLU A 71 -1.44 -8.69 -0.99
CA GLU A 71 -1.66 -8.22 -2.35
C GLU A 71 -2.37 -6.86 -2.33
N PRO A 72 -2.13 -6.00 -3.35
CA PRO A 72 -2.88 -4.76 -3.47
C PRO A 72 -4.35 -5.06 -3.77
N SER A 73 -5.23 -4.27 -3.19
CA SER A 73 -6.68 -4.35 -3.41
C SER A 73 -7.03 -4.05 -4.87
N VAL A 74 -6.26 -3.16 -5.51
CA VAL A 74 -6.36 -2.83 -6.93
C VAL A 74 -5.04 -2.26 -7.46
N VAL A 75 -4.78 -2.47 -8.75
CA VAL A 75 -3.69 -1.83 -9.50
C VAL A 75 -4.31 -1.02 -10.63
N LEU A 76 -4.13 0.30 -10.60
CA LEU A 76 -4.76 1.24 -11.52
C LEU A 76 -3.71 1.82 -12.49
N PRO A 77 -3.66 1.37 -13.76
CA PRO A 77 -2.81 1.99 -14.76
C PRO A 77 -3.33 3.37 -15.15
N VAL A 78 -2.42 4.33 -15.28
CA VAL A 78 -2.70 5.70 -15.69
C VAL A 78 -1.71 6.09 -16.78
N VAL A 79 -2.18 6.82 -17.80
CA VAL A 79 -1.31 7.35 -18.85
C VAL A 79 -0.44 8.48 -18.26
N PRO A 80 0.90 8.43 -18.44
CA PRO A 80 1.79 9.51 -17.99
C PRO A 80 1.36 10.87 -18.54
N GLY A 81 1.48 11.90 -17.70
CA GLY A 81 1.06 13.28 -17.98
C GLY A 81 -0.44 13.52 -17.88
N SER A 82 -1.25 12.52 -17.52
CA SER A 82 -2.70 12.68 -17.42
C SER A 82 -3.15 13.03 -16.01
N LEU A 83 -3.39 14.32 -15.74
CA LEU A 83 -4.02 14.76 -14.49
C LEU A 83 -5.40 14.11 -14.32
N GLN A 84 -6.22 14.14 -15.38
CA GLN A 84 -7.56 13.55 -15.34
C GLN A 84 -7.51 12.05 -15.01
N GLY A 85 -6.57 11.30 -15.59
CA GLY A 85 -6.38 9.89 -15.28
C GLY A 85 -6.03 9.66 -13.81
N ASN A 86 -5.18 10.51 -13.25
CA ASN A 86 -4.84 10.47 -11.82
C ASN A 86 -6.05 10.82 -10.94
N GLU A 87 -6.83 11.85 -11.29
CA GLU A 87 -8.03 12.22 -10.54
C GLU A 87 -9.07 11.09 -10.53
N VAL A 88 -9.30 10.45 -11.68
CA VAL A 88 -10.18 9.29 -11.79
C VAL A 88 -9.66 8.12 -10.97
N ALA A 89 -8.36 7.82 -11.03
CA ALA A 89 -7.78 6.71 -10.27
C ALA A 89 -7.96 6.91 -8.75
N TYR A 90 -7.63 8.09 -8.23
CA TYR A 90 -7.76 8.37 -6.80
C TYR A 90 -9.23 8.47 -6.34
N SER A 91 -10.12 9.01 -7.18
CA SER A 91 -11.56 9.00 -6.92
C SER A 91 -12.11 7.56 -6.86
N ASN A 92 -11.68 6.70 -7.78
CA ASN A 92 -12.08 5.29 -7.80
C ASN A 92 -11.62 4.55 -6.53
N LEU A 93 -10.42 4.84 -6.01
CA LEU A 93 -9.98 4.28 -4.73
C LEU A 93 -10.94 4.65 -3.60
N GLN A 94 -11.30 5.93 -3.48
CA GLN A 94 -12.23 6.37 -2.43
C GLN A 94 -13.62 5.73 -2.55
N LEU A 95 -14.12 5.58 -3.78
CA LEU A 95 -15.49 5.10 -4.03
C LEU A 95 -15.61 3.57 -3.99
N GLN A 96 -14.63 2.85 -4.53
CA GLN A 96 -14.71 1.40 -4.74
C GLN A 96 -13.89 0.61 -3.71
N HIS A 97 -12.89 1.25 -3.09
CA HIS A 97 -11.99 0.63 -2.12
C HIS A 97 -11.84 1.54 -0.87
N PRO A 98 -12.93 1.88 -0.17
CA PRO A 98 -12.90 2.84 0.94
C PRO A 98 -12.08 2.36 2.15
N ASP A 99 -11.67 1.09 2.18
CA ASP A 99 -10.78 0.50 3.20
C ASP A 99 -9.28 0.72 2.90
N VAL A 100 -8.93 1.19 1.69
CA VAL A 100 -7.55 1.49 1.31
C VAL A 100 -7.07 2.76 2.01
N ILE A 101 -5.98 2.63 2.76
CA ILE A 101 -5.36 3.75 3.49
C ILE A 101 -4.01 4.12 2.86
N PHE A 102 -3.33 3.16 2.24
CA PHE A 102 -2.01 3.34 1.64
C PHE A 102 -2.04 3.18 0.12
N VAL A 103 -1.43 4.12 -0.59
CA VAL A 103 -1.26 4.08 -2.05
C VAL A 103 0.22 4.12 -2.41
N LEU A 104 0.66 3.08 -3.12
CA LEU A 104 1.94 3.08 -3.81
C LEU A 104 1.76 3.63 -5.22
N HIS A 105 2.35 4.78 -5.52
CA HIS A 105 2.27 5.40 -6.83
C HIS A 105 3.59 5.23 -7.59
N ILE A 106 3.55 4.48 -8.69
CA ILE A 106 4.67 4.38 -9.63
C ILE A 106 4.68 5.60 -10.55
N LEU A 107 5.74 6.39 -10.46
CA LEU A 107 5.95 7.64 -11.17
C LEU A 107 6.74 7.38 -12.46
N PRO A 108 6.38 8.01 -13.59
CA PRO A 108 7.02 7.72 -14.88
C PRO A 108 8.48 8.20 -14.93
N SER A 109 8.79 9.29 -14.22
CA SER A 109 10.12 9.91 -14.20
C SER A 109 10.31 10.83 -13.01
N LYS A 110 11.56 11.25 -12.78
CA LYS A 110 11.92 12.28 -11.79
C LYS A 110 11.26 13.61 -12.14
N ASN A 111 10.82 14.35 -11.13
CA ASN A 111 10.17 15.66 -11.28
C ASN A 111 8.91 15.64 -12.17
N SER A 112 8.30 14.47 -12.34
CA SER A 112 7.03 14.32 -13.04
C SER A 112 5.91 15.07 -12.32
N SER A 113 4.94 15.57 -13.08
CA SER A 113 3.81 16.32 -12.50
C SER A 113 2.96 15.44 -11.58
N GLU A 114 2.97 14.14 -11.84
CA GLU A 114 2.38 13.06 -11.07
C GLU A 114 2.81 13.09 -9.60
N TYR A 115 4.04 13.49 -9.29
CA TYR A 115 4.46 13.63 -7.90
C TYR A 115 3.66 14.70 -7.16
N ASN A 116 3.46 15.86 -7.81
CA ASN A 116 2.68 16.96 -7.25
C ASN A 116 1.20 16.61 -7.16
N TRP A 117 0.67 15.95 -8.20
CA TRP A 117 -0.72 15.48 -8.21
C TRP A 117 -0.96 14.41 -7.16
N MET A 118 -0.07 13.42 -7.03
CA MET A 118 -0.09 12.41 -5.98
C MET A 118 -0.20 13.06 -4.60
N LYS A 119 0.61 14.09 -4.32
CA LYS A 119 0.56 14.83 -3.05
C LYS A 119 -0.80 15.49 -2.81
N SER A 120 -1.29 16.23 -3.80
CA SER A 120 -2.58 16.92 -3.71
C SER A 120 -3.76 15.96 -3.57
N LEU A 121 -3.78 14.88 -4.37
CA LEU A 121 -4.86 13.90 -4.41
C LEU A 121 -4.87 13.03 -3.17
N SER A 122 -3.72 12.53 -2.71
CA SER A 122 -3.68 11.74 -1.49
C SER A 122 -4.09 12.58 -0.28
N GLN A 123 -3.73 13.87 -0.23
CA GLN A 123 -4.22 14.77 0.82
C GLN A 123 -5.73 15.00 0.73
N ARG A 124 -6.27 15.20 -0.47
CA ARG A 124 -7.71 15.41 -0.71
C ARG A 124 -8.55 14.22 -0.25
N TYR A 125 -8.08 12.99 -0.48
CA TYR A 125 -8.81 11.75 -0.15
C TYR A 125 -8.35 11.08 1.16
N GLY A 126 -7.47 11.71 1.93
CA GLY A 126 -7.04 11.17 3.23
C GLY A 126 -6.15 9.92 3.16
N LEU A 127 -5.39 9.76 2.08
CA LEU A 127 -4.55 8.60 1.80
C LEU A 127 -3.09 8.84 2.19
N VAL A 128 -2.47 7.85 2.83
CA VAL A 128 -1.02 7.73 2.95
C VAL A 128 -0.46 7.35 1.58
N ARG A 129 0.63 7.99 1.17
CA ARG A 129 1.21 7.80 -0.16
C ARG A 129 2.70 7.48 -0.09
N GLN A 130 3.15 6.65 -1.01
CA GLN A 130 4.57 6.47 -1.32
C GLN A 130 4.75 6.58 -2.84
N GLY A 131 5.61 7.50 -3.29
CA GLY A 131 6.01 7.59 -4.68
C GLY A 131 7.28 6.77 -4.93
N VAL A 132 7.30 5.99 -6.01
CA VAL A 132 8.48 5.25 -6.47
C VAL A 132 8.66 5.49 -7.96
N LEU A 133 9.89 5.74 -8.40
CA LEU A 133 10.17 5.91 -9.82
C LEU A 133 10.08 4.58 -10.55
N LEU A 134 9.51 4.58 -11.76
CA LEU A 134 9.40 3.40 -12.61
C LEU A 134 10.76 2.71 -12.81
N GLU A 135 11.84 3.48 -13.02
CA GLU A 135 13.20 2.96 -13.16
C GLU A 135 13.71 2.16 -11.96
N ASN A 136 13.10 2.33 -10.77
CA ASN A 136 13.47 1.58 -9.56
C ASN A 136 12.56 0.38 -9.32
N ALA A 137 11.36 0.38 -9.90
CA ALA A 137 10.32 -0.62 -9.67
C ALA A 137 10.26 -1.69 -10.78
N ASP A 138 10.80 -1.39 -11.96
CA ASP A 138 10.77 -2.26 -13.15
C ASP A 138 12.18 -2.80 -13.46
N ASN A 139 12.92 -3.18 -12.41
CA ASN A 139 14.23 -3.86 -12.50
C ASN A 139 14.08 -5.36 -12.25
#